data_AF-A0A1J0RCM1-F1
#
_entry.id   AF-A0A1J0RCM1-F1
#
_cell.length_a   1.000
_cell.length_b   1.000
_cell.length_c   1.000
_cell.angle_alpha   90.00
_cell.angle_beta   90.00
_cell.angle_gamma   90.00
#
_symmetry.space_group_name_H-M   'P 1'
#
loop_
_entity.id
_entity.type
_entity.pdbx_description
1 polymer ?
#
loop_
_entity_poly.entity_id
_entity_poly.type
_entity_poly.pdbx_seq_one_letter_code
_entity_poly.pdbx_strand_id
1 'polypeptide(L)'
;VEQTQLRCGIFAGASEDEESAKQARILQIYFKRKAAAAAAKLGEEAITAALKATHAASYGQGCLTDFLAIAVQTASGDKSCILDNSGSPVAAAKTLTGAQRATCSLELTEVTPTQYDLNLIDANGFKNALRQRSGSTTHQTHDSKQCPLLTAHTAWLAQAGALTADSELALSTIRVGRSNNSALTITDLHDVNTQRSGTKASWYKMFTALGGLKELNTNQNDNNTITGDDPDLQAPVLAIALRQEKPKGKDMKKEVEKLFSTNPAEKVNKLLQTVYSKKSDNTH
;
A
#
# COMPACT_ATOMS: atom_id res chain seq x y z
N VAL A 1 18.80 4.55 13.49
CA VAL A 1 19.04 5.96 13.90
C VAL A 1 19.01 6.17 15.40
N GLU A 2 17.99 5.68 16.13
CA GLU A 2 17.89 5.87 17.59
C GLU A 2 19.07 5.26 18.37
N GLN A 3 19.45 4.02 18.07
CA GLN A 3 20.63 3.41 18.69
C GLN A 3 21.93 4.16 18.35
N THR A 4 22.04 4.68 17.12
CA THR A 4 23.20 5.45 16.66
C THR A 4 23.32 6.77 17.43
N GLN A 5 22.21 7.49 17.64
CA GLN A 5 22.16 8.68 18.49
C GLN A 5 22.73 8.37 19.88
N LEU A 6 22.24 7.32 20.54
CA LEU A 6 22.64 6.99 21.91
C LEU A 6 24.14 6.69 21.99
N ARG A 7 24.65 5.88 21.05
CA ARG A 7 26.08 5.54 20.98
C ARG A 7 26.95 6.78 20.74
N CYS A 8 26.54 7.69 19.85
CA CYS A 8 27.24 8.95 19.65
C CYS A 8 27.27 9.81 20.93
N GLY A 9 26.18 9.83 21.71
CA GLY A 9 26.12 10.55 22.98
C GLY A 9 27.07 9.95 24.03
N ILE A 10 27.10 8.62 24.17
CA ILE A 10 28.01 7.90 25.07
C ILE A 10 29.46 8.16 24.66
N PHE A 11 29.78 7.98 23.38
CA PHE A 11 31.12 8.24 22.86
C PHE A 11 31.56 9.68 23.09
N ALA A 12 30.69 10.67 22.85
CA ALA A 12 31.00 12.08 23.07
C ALA A 12 31.32 12.38 24.54
N GLY A 13 30.66 11.71 25.49
CA GLY A 13 30.93 11.86 26.92
C GLY A 13 32.21 11.15 27.40
N ALA A 14 32.64 10.11 26.67
CA ALA A 14 33.79 9.27 27.05
C ALA A 14 35.04 9.49 26.17
N SER A 15 34.99 10.40 25.19
CA SER A 15 36.10 10.68 24.28
C SER A 15 37.00 11.75 24.87
N GLU A 16 38.29 11.45 24.96
CA GLU A 16 39.34 12.40 25.35
C GLU A 16 39.73 13.33 24.19
N ASP A 17 39.47 12.92 22.94
CA ASP A 17 39.60 13.80 21.78
C ASP A 17 38.38 14.73 21.70
N GLU A 18 38.61 16.01 21.99
CA GLU A 18 37.59 17.07 21.96
C GLU A 18 36.94 17.23 20.58
N GLU A 19 37.69 17.04 19.49
CA GLU A 19 37.15 17.20 18.14
C GLU A 19 36.20 16.05 17.81
N SER A 20 36.63 14.80 18.05
CA SER A 20 35.78 13.62 17.89
C SER A 20 34.57 13.64 18.83
N ALA A 21 34.74 14.13 20.08
CA ALA A 21 33.65 14.30 21.02
C ALA A 21 32.60 15.30 20.49
N LYS A 22 33.06 16.42 19.96
CA LYS A 22 32.21 17.46 19.37
C LYS A 22 31.48 16.97 18.12
N GLN A 23 32.18 16.30 17.21
CA GLN A 23 31.59 15.69 16.01
C GLN A 23 30.54 14.64 16.40
N ALA A 24 30.82 13.78 17.39
CA ALA A 24 29.87 12.80 17.89
C ALA A 24 28.64 13.45 18.55
N ARG A 25 28.81 14.56 19.29
CA ARG A 25 27.69 15.32 19.85
C ARG A 25 26.80 15.93 18.77
N ILE A 26 27.38 16.41 17.67
CA ILE A 26 26.64 16.89 16.50
C ILE A 26 25.86 15.74 15.86
N LEU A 27 26.50 14.59 15.64
CA LEU A 27 25.85 13.41 15.09
C LEU A 27 24.74 12.85 15.99
N GLN A 28 24.89 12.94 17.32
CA GLN A 28 23.82 12.60 18.26
C GLN A 28 22.56 13.41 17.95
N ILE A 29 22.66 14.74 17.80
CA ILE A 29 21.49 15.57 17.51
C ILE A 29 20.98 15.31 16.09
N TYR A 30 21.87 15.14 15.11
CA TYR A 30 21.51 14.80 13.73
C TYR A 30 20.64 13.51 13.68
N PHE A 31 21.12 12.41 14.27
CA PHE A 31 20.38 11.15 14.27
C PHE A 31 19.11 11.21 15.12
N LYS A 32 19.07 12.03 16.19
CA LYS A 32 17.84 12.29 16.95
C LYS A 32 16.78 12.98 16.08
N ARG A 33 17.17 13.98 15.27
CA ARG A 33 16.27 14.67 14.34
C ARG A 33 15.77 13.74 13.25
N LYS A 34 16.65 12.94 12.64
CA LYS A 34 16.24 11.92 11.65
C LYS A 34 15.28 10.90 12.25
N ALA A 35 15.53 10.43 13.48
CA ALA A 35 14.61 9.52 14.17
C ALA A 35 13.24 10.16 14.41
N ALA A 36 13.19 11.40 14.90
CA ALA A 36 11.95 12.12 15.12
C ALA A 36 11.17 12.37 13.81
N ALA A 37 11.85 12.77 12.73
CA ALA A 37 11.25 12.95 11.42
C ALA A 37 10.69 11.63 10.85
N ALA A 38 11.44 10.53 11.00
CA ALA A 38 10.98 9.21 10.61
C ALA A 38 9.74 8.77 11.40
N ALA A 39 9.73 9.01 12.72
CA ALA A 39 8.58 8.70 13.57
C ALA A 39 7.34 9.54 13.22
N ALA A 40 7.52 10.84 12.98
CA ALA A 40 6.43 11.74 12.57
C ALA A 40 5.83 11.30 11.22
N LYS A 41 6.68 11.02 10.23
CA LYS A 41 6.21 10.55 8.90
C LYS A 41 5.53 9.19 8.96
N LEU A 42 6.06 8.27 9.77
CA LEU A 42 5.42 6.97 10.01
C LEU A 42 4.00 7.16 10.58
N GLY A 43 3.89 8.04 11.59
CA GLY A 43 2.63 8.37 12.26
C GLY A 43 1.60 9.02 11.34
N GLU A 44 2.01 10.02 10.55
CA GLU A 44 1.08 10.85 9.76
C GLU A 44 0.74 10.24 8.40
N GLU A 45 1.74 9.75 7.66
CA GLU A 45 1.57 9.38 6.25
C GLU A 45 1.44 7.87 6.05
N ALA A 46 2.39 7.10 6.59
CA ALA A 46 2.47 5.68 6.30
C ALA A 46 1.33 4.88 6.94
N ILE A 47 1.04 5.12 8.23
CA ILE A 47 -0.07 4.46 8.92
C ILE A 47 -1.40 4.85 8.27
N THR A 48 -1.62 6.13 7.97
CA THR A 48 -2.84 6.60 7.32
C THR A 48 -3.04 5.97 5.94
N ALA A 49 -1.99 5.90 5.12
CA ALA A 49 -2.04 5.26 3.80
C ALA A 49 -2.33 3.77 3.91
N ALA A 50 -1.66 3.06 4.83
CA ALA A 50 -1.91 1.64 5.09
C ALA A 50 -3.35 1.39 5.56
N LEU A 51 -3.86 2.18 6.50
CA LEU A 51 -5.25 2.05 6.98
C LEU A 51 -6.27 2.28 5.85
N LYS A 52 -6.06 3.30 5.01
CA LYS A 52 -6.93 3.56 3.86
C LYS A 52 -6.90 2.41 2.86
N ALA A 53 -5.71 1.89 2.54
CA ALA A 53 -5.53 0.78 1.61
C ALA A 53 -6.19 -0.49 2.14
N THR A 54 -5.92 -0.86 3.40
CA THR A 54 -6.52 -2.01 4.07
C THR A 54 -8.03 -1.90 4.10
N HIS A 55 -8.58 -0.76 4.53
CA HIS A 55 -10.02 -0.57 4.58
C HIS A 55 -10.68 -0.73 3.20
N ALA A 56 -10.14 -0.06 2.18
CA ALA A 56 -10.70 -0.12 0.84
C ALA A 56 -10.58 -1.51 0.21
N ALA A 57 -9.43 -2.18 0.38
CA ALA A 57 -9.19 -3.53 -0.13
C ALA A 57 -10.07 -4.57 0.58
N SER A 58 -10.14 -4.54 1.91
CA SER A 58 -10.97 -5.46 2.69
C SER A 58 -12.46 -5.29 2.40
N TYR A 59 -12.94 -4.05 2.26
CA TYR A 59 -14.32 -3.79 1.85
C TYR A 59 -14.61 -4.39 0.48
N GLY A 60 -13.74 -4.15 -0.50
CA GLY A 60 -13.93 -4.70 -1.83
C GLY A 60 -13.82 -6.23 -1.89
N GLN A 61 -12.86 -6.81 -1.17
CA GLN A 61 -12.74 -8.26 -1.02
C GLN A 61 -14.04 -8.83 -0.46
N GLY A 62 -14.57 -8.29 0.64
CA GLY A 62 -15.82 -8.73 1.25
C GLY A 62 -16.99 -8.72 0.25
N CYS A 63 -17.18 -7.62 -0.49
CA CYS A 63 -18.22 -7.54 -1.51
C CYS A 63 -18.07 -8.58 -2.63
N LEU A 64 -16.83 -8.91 -3.03
CA LEU A 64 -16.57 -9.91 -4.06
C LEU A 64 -16.76 -11.33 -3.52
N THR A 65 -16.23 -11.63 -2.33
CA THR A 65 -16.33 -12.97 -1.71
C THR A 65 -17.76 -13.31 -1.34
N ASP A 66 -18.53 -12.34 -0.81
CA ASP A 66 -19.95 -12.55 -0.48
C ASP A 66 -20.76 -12.88 -1.73
N PHE A 67 -20.54 -12.15 -2.82
CA PHE A 67 -21.19 -12.45 -4.09
C PHE A 67 -20.83 -13.87 -4.57
N LEU A 68 -19.54 -14.24 -4.56
CA LEU A 68 -19.11 -15.57 -4.97
C LEU A 68 -19.69 -16.67 -4.08
N ALA A 69 -19.78 -16.44 -2.78
CA ALA A 69 -20.37 -17.37 -1.82
C ALA A 69 -21.88 -17.58 -2.07
N ILE A 70 -22.62 -16.53 -2.40
CA ILE A 70 -24.04 -16.64 -2.79
C ILE A 70 -24.17 -17.33 -4.15
N ALA A 71 -23.34 -16.95 -5.12
CA ALA A 71 -23.40 -17.46 -6.48
C ALA A 71 -23.09 -18.96 -6.55
N VAL A 72 -22.07 -19.45 -5.84
CA VAL A 72 -21.73 -20.88 -5.83
C VAL A 72 -22.81 -21.73 -5.14
N GLN A 73 -23.51 -21.17 -4.15
CA GLN A 73 -24.63 -21.83 -3.47
C GLN A 73 -25.94 -21.78 -4.27
N THR A 74 -26.05 -20.89 -5.26
CA THR A 74 -27.22 -20.78 -6.14
C THR A 74 -27.13 -21.84 -7.24
N ALA A 75 -27.29 -23.12 -6.87
CA ALA A 75 -27.20 -24.25 -7.77
C ALA A 75 -28.32 -25.30 -7.54
N SER A 76 -28.90 -25.79 -8.64
CA SER A 76 -29.83 -26.91 -8.74
C SER A 76 -29.59 -27.69 -10.04
N GLY A 77 -30.38 -28.72 -10.34
CA GLY A 77 -30.17 -29.56 -11.53
C GLY A 77 -30.06 -28.78 -12.85
N ASP A 78 -30.83 -27.72 -13.01
CA ASP A 78 -30.91 -26.83 -14.18
C ASP A 78 -30.42 -25.39 -13.91
N LYS A 79 -29.99 -25.08 -12.69
CA LYS A 79 -29.56 -23.73 -12.30
C LYS A 79 -28.15 -23.75 -11.72
N SER A 80 -27.34 -22.78 -12.10
CA SER A 80 -26.04 -22.55 -11.47
C SER A 80 -25.53 -21.18 -11.88
N CYS A 81 -24.91 -20.46 -10.94
CA CYS A 81 -24.31 -19.16 -11.19
C CYS A 81 -22.79 -19.19 -11.36
N ILE A 82 -22.13 -20.30 -10.98
CA ILE A 82 -20.69 -20.48 -11.14
C ILE A 82 -20.46 -21.84 -11.80
N LEU A 83 -19.87 -21.81 -12.99
CA LEU A 83 -19.55 -23.00 -13.78
C LEU A 83 -18.04 -23.15 -13.91
N ASP A 84 -17.58 -24.40 -14.01
CA ASP A 84 -16.21 -24.71 -14.39
C ASP A 84 -16.03 -24.65 -15.92
N ASN A 85 -14.81 -24.93 -16.39
CA ASN A 85 -14.49 -24.94 -17.82
C ASN A 85 -15.23 -26.03 -18.62
N SER A 86 -15.83 -27.02 -17.96
CA SER A 86 -16.66 -28.07 -18.58
C SER A 86 -18.14 -27.67 -18.68
N GLY A 87 -18.52 -26.51 -18.13
CA GLY A 87 -19.92 -26.08 -18.01
C GLY A 87 -20.66 -26.75 -16.84
N SER A 88 -19.93 -27.41 -15.94
CA SER A 88 -20.50 -28.06 -14.76
C SER A 88 -20.58 -27.08 -13.58
N PRO A 89 -21.60 -27.18 -12.70
CA PRO A 89 -21.66 -26.37 -11.49
C PRO A 89 -20.42 -26.57 -10.61
N VAL A 90 -19.81 -25.46 -10.18
CA VAL A 90 -18.75 -25.51 -9.18
C VAL A 90 -19.38 -25.84 -7.83
N ALA A 91 -18.81 -26.82 -7.13
CA ALA A 91 -19.26 -27.18 -5.78
C ALA A 91 -18.93 -26.06 -4.79
N ALA A 92 -19.83 -25.80 -3.84
CA ALA A 92 -19.57 -24.89 -2.74
C ALA A 92 -18.37 -25.37 -1.92
N ALA A 93 -17.37 -24.50 -1.76
CA ALA A 93 -16.16 -24.77 -1.03
C ALA A 93 -15.61 -23.47 -0.41
N LYS A 94 -14.80 -23.60 0.63
CA LYS A 94 -14.07 -22.48 1.25
C LYS A 94 -13.07 -21.84 0.29
N THR A 95 -12.56 -22.62 -0.67
CA THR A 95 -11.67 -22.17 -1.72
C THR A 95 -12.21 -22.63 -3.06
N LEU A 96 -12.51 -21.67 -3.92
CA LEU A 96 -12.90 -21.93 -5.30
C LEU A 96 -11.64 -22.07 -6.16
N THR A 97 -11.72 -22.94 -7.17
CA THR A 97 -10.68 -23.06 -8.20
C THR A 97 -11.28 -22.64 -9.54
N GLY A 98 -10.77 -21.56 -10.11
CA GLY A 98 -11.18 -21.03 -11.40
C GLY A 98 -10.34 -21.56 -12.55
N ALA A 99 -10.52 -20.95 -13.72
CA ALA A 99 -9.71 -21.21 -14.90
C ALA A 99 -8.21 -21.00 -14.60
N GLN A 100 -7.35 -21.75 -15.31
CA GLN A 100 -5.89 -21.72 -15.11
C GLN A 100 -5.42 -22.07 -13.69
N ARG A 101 -6.25 -22.75 -12.90
CA ARG A 101 -5.98 -23.10 -11.49
C ARG A 101 -5.82 -21.89 -10.57
N ALA A 102 -6.40 -20.75 -10.94
CA ALA A 102 -6.49 -19.61 -10.04
C ALA A 102 -7.35 -19.99 -8.82
N THR A 103 -6.79 -19.86 -7.62
CA THR A 103 -7.52 -20.13 -6.38
C THR A 103 -8.11 -18.85 -5.82
N CYS A 104 -9.33 -18.96 -5.28
CA CYS A 104 -10.03 -17.86 -4.63
C CYS A 104 -10.54 -18.34 -3.28
N SER A 105 -9.84 -17.95 -2.21
CA SER A 105 -10.35 -18.16 -0.85
C SER A 105 -11.55 -17.25 -0.61
N LEU A 106 -12.66 -17.83 -0.15
CA LEU A 106 -13.83 -17.09 0.29
C LEU A 106 -13.74 -16.74 1.80
N GLU A 107 -12.72 -17.25 2.49
CA GLU A 107 -12.47 -16.96 3.90
C GLU A 107 -11.48 -15.81 4.08
N LEU A 108 -11.74 -15.00 5.10
CA LEU A 108 -10.79 -13.98 5.55
C LEU A 108 -9.52 -14.66 6.06
N THR A 109 -8.38 -14.24 5.55
CA THR A 109 -7.08 -14.79 5.93
C THR A 109 -6.52 -14.04 7.14
N GLU A 110 -5.78 -14.72 7.99
CA GLU A 110 -5.08 -14.07 9.10
C GLU A 110 -4.06 -13.06 8.56
N VAL A 111 -4.02 -11.88 9.19
CA VAL A 111 -3.07 -10.83 8.82
C VAL A 111 -1.69 -11.22 9.32
N THR A 112 -0.84 -11.67 8.41
CA THR A 112 0.56 -11.96 8.69
C THR A 112 1.47 -10.97 7.97
N PRO A 113 2.55 -10.46 8.61
CA PRO A 113 3.51 -9.61 7.94
C PRO A 113 4.16 -10.36 6.77
N THR A 114 3.85 -9.92 5.56
CA THR A 114 4.40 -10.48 4.32
C THR A 114 4.81 -9.36 3.39
N GLN A 115 5.87 -9.58 2.60
CA GLN A 115 6.18 -8.67 1.50
C GLN A 115 5.17 -8.92 0.39
N TYR A 116 4.32 -7.94 0.14
CA TYR A 116 3.32 -8.01 -0.92
C TYR A 116 3.74 -7.14 -2.11
N ASP A 117 3.74 -7.72 -3.31
CA ASP A 117 3.96 -6.96 -4.54
C ASP A 117 2.67 -6.21 -4.92
N LEU A 118 2.68 -4.88 -4.78
CA LEU A 118 1.57 -3.99 -5.15
C LEU A 118 1.45 -3.77 -6.67
N ASN A 119 2.04 -4.65 -7.49
CA ASN A 119 1.96 -4.62 -8.95
C ASN A 119 0.58 -5.04 -9.51
N LEU A 120 -0.49 -4.74 -8.79
CA LEU A 120 -1.89 -5.00 -9.20
C LEU A 120 -2.48 -3.85 -10.02
N ILE A 121 -1.90 -2.64 -9.90
CA ILE A 121 -2.37 -1.42 -10.55
C ILE A 121 -1.29 -0.77 -11.42
N ASP A 122 -1.71 -0.07 -12.47
CA ASP A 122 -0.90 0.85 -13.26
C ASP A 122 -1.39 2.30 -13.13
N ALA A 123 -1.00 3.18 -14.06
CA ALA A 123 -1.40 4.59 -14.03
C ALA A 123 -2.91 4.81 -14.29
N ASN A 124 -3.59 3.83 -14.91
CA ASN A 124 -4.97 3.94 -15.37
C ASN A 124 -5.94 3.14 -14.49
N GLY A 125 -5.53 1.97 -14.01
CA GLY A 125 -6.41 1.11 -13.23
C GLY A 125 -5.82 -0.24 -12.84
N PHE A 126 -6.68 -1.25 -12.76
CA PHE A 126 -6.33 -2.61 -12.37
C PHE A 126 -5.84 -3.42 -13.57
N LYS A 127 -4.64 -3.99 -13.47
CA LYS A 127 -3.97 -4.67 -14.60
C LYS A 127 -4.66 -5.95 -15.05
N ASN A 128 -5.23 -6.69 -14.10
CA ASN A 128 -5.85 -8.00 -14.35
C ASN A 128 -7.39 -7.92 -14.29
N ALA A 129 -7.95 -6.75 -14.56
CA ALA A 129 -9.39 -6.56 -14.64
C ALA A 129 -9.99 -7.40 -15.78
N LEU A 130 -11.20 -7.94 -15.56
CA LEU A 130 -11.96 -8.58 -16.61
C LEU A 130 -12.41 -7.54 -17.64
N ARG A 131 -12.26 -7.85 -18.93
CA ARG A 131 -12.86 -7.07 -20.02
C ARG A 131 -14.08 -7.79 -20.56
N GLN A 132 -15.18 -7.07 -20.71
CA GLN A 132 -16.31 -7.59 -21.46
C GLN A 132 -15.90 -7.79 -22.92
N ARG A 133 -16.10 -8.99 -23.47
CA ARG A 133 -16.00 -9.20 -24.91
C ARG A 133 -17.24 -8.63 -25.57
N SER A 134 -17.08 -7.64 -26.44
CA SER A 134 -18.19 -6.94 -27.11
C SER A 134 -19.15 -7.92 -27.80
N GLY A 135 -20.46 -7.72 -27.61
CA GLY A 135 -21.51 -8.49 -28.31
C GLY A 135 -21.59 -9.97 -27.95
N SER A 136 -21.05 -10.39 -26.80
CA SER A 136 -20.87 -11.80 -26.46
C SER A 136 -21.67 -12.20 -25.22
N THR A 137 -22.39 -13.33 -25.31
CA THR A 137 -23.00 -14.05 -24.18
C THR A 137 -21.96 -14.79 -23.31
N THR A 138 -20.67 -14.49 -23.50
CA THR A 138 -19.51 -15.25 -23.00
C THR A 138 -19.41 -15.34 -21.47
N HIS A 139 -20.30 -14.67 -20.73
CA HIS A 139 -20.42 -14.73 -19.27
C HIS A 139 -21.86 -14.89 -18.75
N GLN A 140 -22.84 -15.16 -19.62
CA GLN A 140 -24.26 -14.95 -19.29
C GLN A 140 -25.07 -16.22 -19.16
N THR A 141 -24.83 -17.22 -20.00
CA THR A 141 -25.65 -18.43 -19.98
C THR A 141 -24.95 -19.56 -20.69
N HIS A 142 -24.88 -20.70 -20.01
CA HIS A 142 -24.74 -21.99 -20.66
C HIS A 142 -26.15 -22.48 -21.00
N ASP A 143 -26.35 -23.06 -22.18
CA ASP A 143 -27.69 -23.41 -22.71
C ASP A 143 -28.52 -24.30 -21.76
N SER A 144 -27.86 -25.04 -20.86
CA SER A 144 -28.48 -25.96 -19.90
C SER A 144 -28.38 -25.55 -18.42
N LYS A 145 -27.83 -24.36 -18.12
CA LYS A 145 -27.66 -23.87 -16.74
C LYS A 145 -27.98 -22.38 -16.65
N GLN A 146 -29.10 -22.07 -15.99
CA GLN A 146 -29.57 -20.70 -15.79
C GLN A 146 -29.08 -20.15 -14.45
N CYS A 147 -28.69 -18.87 -14.40
CA CYS A 147 -28.33 -18.21 -13.14
C CYS A 147 -29.40 -17.19 -12.73
N PRO A 148 -30.17 -17.47 -11.65
CA PRO A 148 -31.18 -16.53 -11.15
C PRO A 148 -30.65 -15.15 -10.78
N LEU A 149 -29.41 -15.06 -10.28
CA LEU A 149 -28.81 -13.80 -9.85
C LEU A 149 -28.50 -12.85 -11.02
N LEU A 150 -28.34 -13.39 -12.22
CA LEU A 150 -27.94 -12.64 -13.41
C LEU A 150 -29.13 -12.34 -14.34
N THR A 151 -30.35 -12.50 -13.85
CA THR A 151 -31.58 -12.17 -14.59
C THR A 151 -32.49 -11.26 -13.76
N ALA A 152 -32.61 -9.99 -14.16
CA ALA A 152 -33.33 -8.94 -13.42
C ALA A 152 -34.82 -8.76 -13.84
N HIS A 153 -35.46 -9.82 -14.35
CA HIS A 153 -36.85 -9.80 -14.84
C HIS A 153 -37.66 -10.97 -14.23
N THR A 154 -38.96 -11.03 -14.56
CA THR A 154 -39.94 -12.04 -14.09
C THR A 154 -39.39 -13.47 -14.09
N ALA A 155 -39.73 -14.21 -13.02
CA ALA A 155 -39.34 -15.58 -12.74
C ALA A 155 -37.88 -15.80 -12.31
N TRP A 156 -37.17 -14.73 -11.94
CA TRP A 156 -35.77 -14.77 -11.48
C TRP A 156 -35.55 -13.85 -10.28
N LEU A 157 -34.59 -12.91 -10.32
CA LEU A 157 -34.35 -11.98 -9.21
C LEU A 157 -35.58 -11.10 -8.90
N ALA A 158 -36.51 -10.97 -9.85
CA ALA A 158 -37.80 -10.34 -9.67
C ALA A 158 -38.94 -11.32 -9.99
N GLN A 159 -39.97 -11.36 -9.14
CA GLN A 159 -41.10 -12.28 -9.29
C GLN A 159 -42.20 -11.73 -10.21
N ALA A 160 -42.51 -10.42 -10.14
CA ALA A 160 -43.67 -9.81 -10.81
C ALA A 160 -43.32 -8.51 -11.58
N GLY A 161 -42.29 -8.58 -12.44
CA GLY A 161 -41.87 -7.49 -13.31
C GLY A 161 -40.36 -7.38 -13.41
N ALA A 162 -39.87 -6.39 -14.15
CA ALA A 162 -38.47 -5.99 -14.10
C ALA A 162 -38.13 -5.33 -12.76
N LEU A 163 -36.87 -5.36 -12.35
CA LEU A 163 -36.37 -4.45 -11.32
C LEU A 163 -36.58 -2.98 -11.75
N THR A 164 -36.74 -2.09 -10.77
CA THR A 164 -36.92 -0.65 -11.01
C THR A 164 -35.68 0.03 -11.59
N ALA A 165 -34.50 -0.57 -11.38
CA ALA A 165 -33.22 -0.17 -11.94
C ALA A 165 -32.38 -1.40 -12.31
N ASP A 166 -31.29 -1.18 -13.05
CA ASP A 166 -30.29 -2.23 -13.28
C ASP A 166 -29.69 -2.69 -11.95
N SER A 167 -29.43 -3.99 -11.82
CA SER A 167 -28.80 -4.55 -10.63
C SER A 167 -27.29 -4.47 -10.75
N GLU A 168 -26.63 -4.04 -9.66
CA GLU A 168 -25.18 -3.96 -9.57
C GLU A 168 -24.69 -4.89 -8.47
N LEU A 169 -23.90 -5.89 -8.87
CA LEU A 169 -23.45 -6.98 -8.02
C LEU A 169 -21.92 -6.98 -7.95
N ALA A 170 -21.37 -7.63 -6.92
CA ALA A 170 -19.93 -7.82 -6.73
C ALA A 170 -19.15 -6.49 -6.83
N LEU A 171 -19.46 -5.53 -5.95
CA LEU A 171 -18.89 -4.18 -5.98
C LEU A 171 -19.12 -3.47 -7.33
N SER A 172 -20.33 -3.58 -7.89
CA SER A 172 -20.69 -3.06 -9.22
C SER A 172 -19.79 -3.56 -10.37
N THR A 173 -19.09 -4.68 -10.19
CA THR A 173 -18.32 -5.33 -11.27
C THR A 173 -19.25 -5.96 -12.29
N ILE A 174 -20.38 -6.48 -11.83
CA ILE A 174 -21.39 -7.14 -12.63
C ILE A 174 -22.63 -6.25 -12.65
N ARG A 175 -23.05 -5.82 -13.84
CA ARG A 175 -24.30 -5.09 -14.04
C ARG A 175 -25.28 -5.93 -14.83
N VAL A 176 -26.46 -6.14 -14.26
CA VAL A 176 -27.56 -6.89 -14.87
C VAL A 176 -28.63 -5.90 -15.31
N GLY A 177 -28.84 -5.81 -16.64
CA GLY A 177 -29.84 -4.91 -17.20
C GLY A 177 -31.26 -5.35 -16.86
N ARG A 178 -32.14 -4.39 -16.56
CA ARG A 178 -33.54 -4.65 -16.20
C ARG A 178 -34.43 -5.14 -17.36
N SER A 179 -34.01 -4.90 -18.60
CA SER A 179 -34.80 -5.30 -19.78
C SER A 179 -34.68 -6.81 -20.01
N ASN A 180 -35.74 -7.41 -20.56
CA ASN A 180 -35.70 -8.81 -20.97
C ASN A 180 -34.54 -9.05 -21.96
N ASN A 181 -33.79 -10.15 -21.80
CA ASN A 181 -32.59 -10.49 -22.58
C ASN A 181 -31.45 -9.46 -22.52
N SER A 182 -31.40 -8.60 -21.50
CA SER A 182 -30.26 -7.69 -21.34
C SER A 182 -28.97 -8.48 -21.16
N ALA A 183 -27.97 -8.18 -21.97
CA ALA A 183 -26.64 -8.69 -21.75
C ALA A 183 -26.08 -8.16 -20.42
N LEU A 184 -25.61 -9.06 -19.55
CA LEU A 184 -24.73 -8.73 -18.44
C LEU A 184 -23.54 -7.90 -18.91
N THR A 185 -23.30 -6.81 -18.21
CA THR A 185 -22.17 -5.92 -18.44
C THR A 185 -21.11 -6.18 -17.37
N ILE A 186 -19.86 -6.31 -17.79
CA ILE A 186 -18.70 -6.36 -16.89
C ILE A 186 -18.08 -4.97 -16.88
N THR A 187 -18.02 -4.36 -15.70
CA THR A 187 -17.41 -3.05 -15.53
C THR A 187 -15.92 -3.13 -15.85
N ASP A 188 -15.48 -2.33 -16.83
CA ASP A 188 -14.07 -2.21 -17.16
C ASP A 188 -13.33 -1.46 -16.05
N LEU A 189 -12.37 -2.15 -15.40
CA LEU A 189 -11.57 -1.60 -14.32
C LEU A 189 -10.14 -1.22 -14.74
N HIS A 190 -9.80 -1.30 -16.03
CA HIS A 190 -8.50 -0.84 -16.54
C HIS A 190 -8.36 0.68 -16.57
N ASP A 191 -9.48 1.41 -16.62
CA ASP A 191 -9.52 2.87 -16.62
C ASP A 191 -10.48 3.36 -15.52
N VAL A 192 -9.97 3.36 -14.28
CA VAL A 192 -10.69 3.79 -13.08
C VAL A 192 -10.13 5.07 -12.48
N ASN A 193 -8.94 5.52 -12.89
CA ASN A 193 -8.24 6.67 -12.30
C ASN A 193 -9.02 8.01 -12.41
N THR A 194 -9.99 8.11 -13.31
CA THR A 194 -10.85 9.28 -13.51
C THR A 194 -12.26 9.10 -12.94
N GLN A 195 -12.61 7.92 -12.44
CA GLN A 195 -14.00 7.50 -12.23
C GLN A 195 -14.46 7.70 -10.77
N ARG A 196 -14.51 8.96 -10.34
CA ARG A 196 -14.72 9.35 -8.92
C ARG A 196 -16.14 9.15 -8.38
N SER A 197 -17.12 8.91 -9.24
CA SER A 197 -18.54 8.87 -8.90
C SER A 197 -19.27 7.71 -9.58
N GLY A 198 -20.50 7.45 -9.15
CA GLY A 198 -21.33 6.38 -9.70
C GLY A 198 -20.79 5.00 -9.37
N THR A 199 -20.99 4.07 -10.29
CA THR A 199 -20.77 2.62 -10.11
C THR A 199 -19.31 2.24 -9.89
N LYS A 200 -18.38 3.06 -10.40
CA LYS A 200 -16.93 2.86 -10.26
C LYS A 200 -16.31 3.57 -9.05
N ALA A 201 -17.09 4.31 -8.26
CA ALA A 201 -16.55 5.13 -7.16
C ALA A 201 -15.79 4.31 -6.10
N SER A 202 -16.29 3.12 -5.75
CA SER A 202 -15.62 2.24 -4.78
C SER A 202 -14.31 1.67 -5.33
N TRP A 203 -14.29 1.34 -6.63
CA TRP A 203 -13.07 0.92 -7.32
C TRP A 203 -12.03 2.04 -7.41
N TYR A 204 -12.46 3.28 -7.70
CA TYR A 204 -11.57 4.44 -7.69
C TYR A 204 -10.96 4.69 -6.30
N LYS A 205 -11.75 4.57 -5.22
CA LYS A 205 -11.25 4.72 -3.85
C LYS A 205 -10.19 3.66 -3.53
N MET A 206 -10.43 2.41 -3.91
CA MET A 206 -9.46 1.32 -3.75
C MET A 206 -8.19 1.57 -4.56
N PHE A 207 -8.33 1.92 -5.85
CA PHE A 207 -7.21 2.26 -6.73
C PHE A 207 -6.35 3.37 -6.15
N THR A 208 -6.97 4.47 -5.71
CA THR A 208 -6.27 5.62 -5.12
C THR A 208 -5.54 5.25 -3.83
N ALA A 209 -6.17 4.44 -2.97
CA ALA A 209 -5.57 4.02 -1.70
C ALA A 209 -4.35 3.10 -1.92
N LEU A 210 -4.45 2.16 -2.87
CA LEU A 210 -3.33 1.30 -3.27
C LEU A 210 -2.20 2.10 -3.93
N GLY A 211 -2.54 3.11 -4.75
CA GLY A 211 -1.58 4.05 -5.33
C GLY A 211 -0.79 4.81 -4.27
N GLY A 212 -1.50 5.36 -3.27
CA GLY A 212 -0.87 6.04 -2.14
C GLY A 212 0.10 5.14 -1.36
N LEU A 213 -0.23 3.85 -1.19
CA LEU A 213 0.67 2.88 -0.56
C LEU A 213 1.92 2.60 -1.41
N LYS A 214 1.78 2.51 -2.73
CA LYS A 214 2.89 2.29 -3.68
C LYS A 214 3.84 3.49 -3.75
N GLU A 215 3.31 4.70 -3.61
CA GLU A 215 4.07 5.96 -3.64
C GLU A 215 4.77 6.26 -2.30
N LEU A 216 4.51 5.51 -1.24
CA LEU A 216 5.22 5.68 0.03
C LEU A 216 6.71 5.44 -0.17
N ASN A 217 7.48 6.52 -0.14
CA ASN A 217 8.94 6.44 -0.08
C ASN A 217 9.37 6.04 1.34
N THR A 218 9.51 4.74 1.54
CA THR A 218 10.01 4.14 2.80
C THR A 218 11.48 4.45 3.07
N ASN A 219 12.24 4.79 2.03
CA ASN A 219 13.69 4.97 2.10
C ASN A 219 14.11 6.44 2.28
N GLN A 220 13.15 7.38 2.32
CA GLN A 220 13.45 8.82 2.43
C GLN A 220 14.20 9.19 3.73
N ASN A 221 14.12 8.34 4.75
CA ASN A 221 14.81 8.52 6.03
C ASN A 221 16.06 7.62 6.16
N ASP A 222 16.43 6.91 5.10
CA ASP A 222 17.70 6.18 5.08
C ASP A 222 18.86 7.18 5.08
N ASN A 223 19.86 6.91 5.92
CA ASN A 223 21.06 7.78 6.01
C ASN A 223 22.06 7.54 4.88
N ASN A 224 21.61 7.06 3.72
CA ASN A 224 22.49 6.64 2.64
C ASN A 224 23.20 7.82 1.95
N THR A 225 22.84 9.07 2.28
CA THR A 225 23.37 10.30 1.65
C THR A 225 23.59 11.44 2.65
N ILE A 226 24.56 11.31 3.55
CA ILE A 226 24.98 12.44 4.42
C ILE A 226 25.80 13.43 3.61
N THR A 227 25.33 14.66 3.47
CA THR A 227 25.99 15.73 2.70
C THR A 227 26.16 17.01 3.52
N GLY A 228 27.06 17.89 3.08
CA GLY A 228 27.28 19.20 3.72
C GLY A 228 26.08 20.14 3.64
N ASP A 229 25.20 19.89 2.67
CA ASP A 229 23.99 20.66 2.41
C ASP A 229 22.77 20.14 3.19
N ASP A 230 22.90 19.05 3.97
CA ASP A 230 21.79 18.50 4.76
C ASP A 230 21.40 19.47 5.89
N PRO A 231 20.18 20.07 5.87
CA PRO A 231 19.74 21.00 6.90
C PRO A 231 19.72 20.38 8.31
N ASP A 232 19.48 19.08 8.42
CA ASP A 232 19.47 18.37 9.71
C ASP A 232 20.87 18.22 10.29
N LEU A 233 21.91 18.23 9.46
CA LEU A 233 23.31 18.24 9.89
C LEU A 233 23.80 19.68 10.15
N GLN A 234 23.38 20.64 9.33
CA GLN A 234 23.72 22.06 9.50
C GLN A 234 23.17 22.64 10.81
N ALA A 235 21.94 22.29 11.20
CA ALA A 235 21.32 22.79 12.43
C ALA A 235 22.14 22.50 13.71
N PRO A 236 22.58 21.26 13.98
CA PRO A 236 23.46 20.99 15.13
C PRO A 236 24.87 21.54 14.97
N VAL A 237 25.41 21.70 13.75
CA VAL A 237 26.67 22.43 13.53
C VAL A 237 26.52 23.89 13.98
N LEU A 238 25.44 24.55 13.59
CA LEU A 238 25.14 25.92 14.00
C LEU A 238 25.00 26.04 15.53
N ALA A 239 24.25 25.15 16.15
CA ALA A 239 23.97 25.20 17.59
C ALA A 239 25.18 24.79 18.45
N ILE A 240 25.89 23.73 18.10
CA ILE A 240 26.99 23.18 18.93
C ILE A 240 28.33 23.79 18.55
N ALA A 241 28.66 23.82 17.26
CA ALA A 241 29.99 24.22 16.83
C ALA A 241 30.15 25.74 16.79
N LEU A 242 29.12 26.44 16.29
CA LEU A 242 29.13 27.89 16.17
C LEU A 242 28.49 28.59 17.36
N ARG A 243 27.72 27.87 18.19
CA ARG A 243 26.98 28.42 19.35
C ARG A 243 26.08 29.60 18.96
N GLN A 244 25.37 29.44 17.85
CA GLN A 244 24.54 30.46 17.23
C GLN A 244 23.12 29.93 16.98
N GLU A 245 22.15 30.83 16.94
CA GLU A 245 20.77 30.53 16.55
C GLU A 245 20.53 30.73 15.04
N LYS A 246 21.34 31.57 14.40
CA LYS A 246 21.23 31.92 12.97
C LYS A 246 22.61 31.93 12.31
N PRO A 247 22.73 31.57 11.01
CA PRO A 247 24.01 31.52 10.31
C PRO A 247 24.80 32.84 10.23
N LYS A 248 24.15 33.99 10.44
CA LYS A 248 24.77 35.34 10.38
C LYS A 248 25.67 35.55 9.14
N GLY A 249 25.20 35.13 7.96
CA GLY A 249 25.93 35.26 6.69
C GLY A 249 26.99 34.18 6.42
N LYS A 250 27.12 33.18 7.28
CA LYS A 250 28.01 32.03 7.05
C LYS A 250 27.45 31.07 6.01
N ASP A 251 28.35 30.53 5.22
CA ASP A 251 28.10 29.39 4.34
C ASP A 251 28.07 28.10 5.18
N MET A 252 26.86 27.60 5.47
CA MET A 252 26.68 26.45 6.36
C MET A 252 27.28 25.15 5.80
N LYS A 253 27.36 25.02 4.47
CA LYS A 253 28.02 23.87 3.85
C LYS A 253 29.50 23.83 4.22
N LYS A 254 30.18 24.97 4.07
CA LYS A 254 31.60 25.09 4.46
C LYS A 254 31.82 24.87 5.96
N GLU A 255 30.90 25.32 6.80
CA GLU A 255 30.99 25.08 8.24
C GLU A 255 30.81 23.58 8.60
N VAL A 256 29.98 22.84 7.86
CA VAL A 256 29.91 21.38 7.96
C VAL A 256 31.22 20.74 7.46
N GLU A 257 31.74 21.18 6.31
CA GLU A 257 32.97 20.63 5.72
C GLU A 257 34.21 20.83 6.61
N LYS A 258 34.28 21.92 7.39
CA LYS A 258 35.34 22.11 8.39
C LYS A 258 35.34 21.02 9.47
N LEU A 259 34.17 20.48 9.79
CA LEU A 259 34.00 19.47 10.84
C LEU A 259 33.98 18.06 10.27
N PHE A 260 33.46 17.87 9.06
CA PHE A 260 33.22 16.55 8.48
C PHE A 260 33.92 16.34 7.13
N SER A 261 34.90 17.18 6.78
CA SER A 261 35.59 17.19 5.49
C SER A 261 34.69 17.51 4.28
N THR A 262 35.28 17.64 3.10
CA THR A 262 34.56 17.78 1.82
C THR A 262 33.77 16.53 1.44
N ASN A 263 34.03 15.39 2.09
CA ASN A 263 33.23 14.17 2.01
C ASN A 263 32.61 13.81 3.38
N PRO A 264 31.50 14.48 3.78
CA PRO A 264 30.86 14.22 5.06
C PRO A 264 30.48 12.77 5.29
N ALA A 265 29.97 12.07 4.28
CA ALA A 265 29.59 10.67 4.40
C ALA A 265 30.76 9.77 4.83
N GLU A 266 31.93 9.93 4.21
CA GLU A 266 33.12 9.14 4.55
C GLU A 266 33.63 9.45 5.97
N LYS A 267 33.73 10.74 6.33
CA LYS A 267 34.21 11.14 7.66
C LYS A 267 33.25 10.70 8.75
N VAL A 268 31.94 10.82 8.52
CA VAL A 268 30.91 10.31 9.44
C VAL A 268 31.01 8.80 9.58
N ASN A 269 31.16 8.05 8.49
CA ASN A 269 31.31 6.59 8.56
C ASN A 269 32.55 6.17 9.36
N LYS A 270 33.70 6.83 9.16
CA LYS A 270 34.90 6.58 9.97
C LYS A 270 34.66 6.85 11.45
N LEU A 271 34.05 7.99 11.78
CA LEU A 271 33.71 8.32 13.17
C LEU A 271 32.73 7.30 13.76
N LEU A 272 31.73 6.85 13.00
CA LEU A 272 30.79 5.83 13.43
C LEU A 272 31.49 4.48 13.68
N GLN A 273 32.46 4.08 12.85
CA GLN A 273 33.25 2.88 13.13
C GLN A 273 33.92 2.98 14.51
N THR A 274 34.50 4.13 14.84
CA THR A 274 35.12 4.39 16.16
C THR A 274 34.08 4.41 17.30
N VAL A 275 32.92 5.05 17.09
CA VAL A 275 31.81 5.08 18.05
C VAL A 275 31.31 3.67 18.35
N TYR A 276 31.25 2.79 17.34
CA TYR A 276 30.77 1.42 17.51
C TYR A 276 31.85 0.45 18.00
N SER A 277 33.13 0.77 17.83
CA SER A 277 34.26 -0.05 18.32
C SER A 277 34.63 0.23 19.78
N LYS A 278 34.24 1.39 20.33
CA LYS A 278 34.54 1.73 21.73
C LYS A 278 33.68 0.85 22.66
N LYS A 279 34.32 -0.02 23.44
CA LYS A 279 33.66 -0.81 24.48
C LYS A 279 33.20 0.13 25.60
N SER A 280 31.98 -0.10 26.09
CA SER A 280 31.52 0.51 27.34
C SER A 280 32.26 -0.20 28.46
N ASP A 281 33.28 0.43 29.03
CA ASP A 281 33.87 -0.06 30.28
C ASP A 281 32.83 0.20 31.38
N ASN A 282 31.99 -0.81 31.64
CA ASN A 282 31.13 -0.85 32.81
C ASN A 282 32.02 -1.08 34.04
N THR A 283 32.61 0.00 34.55
CA THR A 283 33.16 0.06 35.90
C THR A 283 32.46 1.16 36.67
N HIS A 284 31.27 0.83 37.16
CA HIS A 284 30.65 1.43 38.34
C HIS A 284 30.03 0.32 39.16
#